data_AF-A0A7W1J5E8-F1
#
_entry.id   AF-A0A7W1J5E8-F1
#
_cell.length_a   1.000
_cell.length_b   1.000
_cell.length_c   1.000
_cell.angle_alpha   90.00
_cell.angle_beta   90.00
_cell.angle_gamma   90.00
#
_symmetry.space_group_name_H-M   'P 1'
#
loop_
_entity.id
_entity.type
_entity.pdbx_description
1 polymer ?
#
loop_
_entity_poly.entity_id
_entity_poly.type
_entity_poly.pdbx_seq_one_letter_code
_entity_poly.pdbx_strand_id
1 'polypeptide(L)'
;MAACRFEVHHRVPRCLLGFFDRAASGELDGAGLQAWFEWEEEAFRYGLDPDISHGELATLIEDSTVEIPKEQHKASHSAAGDFAQWGRLGGLETLRRYGQPWFALLGKRRWGRVGTGALDHYRAELRAKTWAA
;
A
#
# COMPACT_ATOMS: atom_id res chain seq x y z
N MET A 1 27.42 -11.80 14.58
CA MET A 1 26.78 -10.56 14.10
C MET A 1 25.63 -10.96 13.19
N ALA A 2 24.39 -10.64 13.56
CA ALA A 2 23.27 -10.83 12.63
C ALA A 2 23.48 -9.88 11.44
N ALA A 3 23.45 -10.39 10.21
CA ALA A 3 23.58 -9.57 9.02
C ALA A 3 22.48 -8.50 9.04
N CYS A 4 22.88 -7.23 8.97
CA CYS A 4 21.93 -6.14 8.80
C CYS A 4 21.23 -6.35 7.46
N ARG A 5 19.92 -6.63 7.49
CA ARG A 5 19.13 -6.79 6.27
C ARG A 5 18.77 -5.39 5.77
N PHE A 6 19.19 -5.07 4.56
CA PHE A 6 18.80 -3.84 3.88
C PHE A 6 17.53 -4.10 3.07
N GLU A 7 16.68 -3.08 2.99
CA GLU A 7 15.47 -3.07 2.19
C GLU A 7 15.51 -1.87 1.26
N VAL A 8 15.09 -2.09 0.01
CA VAL A 8 14.90 -1.03 -0.98
C VAL A 8 13.67 -0.22 -0.57
N HIS A 9 13.85 1.09 -0.44
CA HIS A 9 12.81 2.02 -0.06
C HIS A 9 12.72 3.16 -1.07
N HIS A 10 11.51 3.44 -1.57
CA HIS A 10 11.25 4.60 -2.40
C HIS A 10 10.72 5.72 -1.50
N ARG A 11 11.45 6.83 -1.41
CA ARG A 11 11.00 7.99 -0.62
C ARG A 11 9.74 8.63 -1.23
N VAL A 12 9.63 8.58 -2.56
CA VAL A 12 8.40 8.87 -3.29
C VAL A 12 7.70 7.54 -3.57
N PRO A 13 6.50 7.27 -3.01
CA PRO A 13 5.89 5.96 -3.11
C PRO A 13 5.45 5.61 -4.53
N ARG A 14 5.71 4.36 -4.96
CA ARG A 14 5.23 3.83 -6.25
C ARG A 14 3.70 3.86 -6.42
N CYS A 15 2.94 3.86 -5.32
CA CYS A 15 1.48 3.89 -5.39
C CYS A 15 0.93 5.20 -5.96
N LEU A 16 1.73 6.28 -5.98
CA LEU A 16 1.35 7.56 -6.58
C LEU A 16 1.03 7.46 -8.07
N LEU A 17 1.64 6.52 -8.80
CA LEU A 17 1.26 6.24 -10.20
C LEU A 17 -0.21 5.82 -10.31
N GLY A 18 -0.71 5.04 -9.35
CA GLY A 18 -2.11 4.64 -9.33
C GLY A 18 -3.08 5.78 -8.99
N PHE A 19 -2.65 6.77 -8.20
CA PHE A 19 -3.43 7.99 -7.96
C PHE A 19 -3.46 8.86 -9.22
N PHE A 20 -2.30 9.06 -9.85
CA PHE A 20 -2.17 9.78 -11.12
C PHE A 20 -3.07 9.17 -12.20
N ASP A 21 -2.99 7.86 -12.42
CA ASP A 21 -3.79 7.16 -13.44
C ASP A 21 -5.29 7.29 -13.19
N ARG A 22 -5.70 7.22 -11.92
CA ARG A 22 -7.11 7.38 -11.55
C ARG A 22 -7.60 8.81 -11.79
N ALA A 23 -6.80 9.82 -11.44
CA ALA A 23 -7.12 11.21 -11.70
C ALA A 23 -7.17 11.51 -13.20
N ALA A 24 -6.19 11.03 -13.97
CA ALA A 24 -6.07 11.25 -15.41
C ALA A 24 -7.18 10.56 -16.22
N SER A 25 -7.71 9.44 -15.74
CA SER A 25 -8.80 8.70 -16.38
C SER A 25 -10.20 9.11 -15.93
N GLY A 26 -10.31 10.03 -14.95
CA GLY A 26 -11.59 10.46 -14.38
C GLY A 26 -12.46 11.26 -15.34
N GLU A 27 -13.78 11.03 -15.30
CA GLU A 27 -14.74 11.90 -15.98
C GLU A 27 -14.93 13.21 -15.19
N LEU A 28 -15.47 14.26 -15.81
CA LEU A 28 -15.80 15.51 -15.12
C LEU A 28 -17.08 15.40 -14.27
N ASP A 29 -17.13 14.36 -13.44
CA ASP A 29 -18.17 14.08 -12.47
C ASP A 29 -17.62 14.16 -11.04
N GLY A 30 -18.48 13.92 -10.04
CA GLY A 30 -18.05 13.99 -8.64
C GLY A 30 -16.96 12.98 -8.28
N ALA A 31 -16.91 11.82 -8.93
CA ALA A 31 -15.91 10.80 -8.64
C ALA A 31 -14.56 11.13 -9.28
N GLY A 32 -14.55 11.65 -10.51
CA GLY A 32 -13.33 12.11 -11.16
C GLY A 32 -12.74 13.35 -10.49
N LEU A 33 -13.58 14.31 -10.06
CA LEU A 33 -13.11 15.45 -9.26
C LEU A 33 -12.50 15.00 -7.91
N GLN A 34 -13.11 14.04 -7.23
CA GLN A 34 -12.56 13.48 -6.00
C GLN A 34 -11.21 12.79 -6.24
N ALA A 35 -11.08 12.00 -7.31
CA ALA A 35 -9.82 11.36 -7.67
C ALA A 35 -8.73 12.37 -8.01
N TRP A 36 -9.09 13.49 -8.64
CA TRP A 36 -8.17 14.59 -8.92
C TRP A 36 -7.68 15.27 -7.64
N PHE A 37 -8.57 15.59 -6.69
CA PHE A 37 -8.17 16.14 -5.40
C PHE A 37 -7.31 15.16 -4.58
N GLU A 38 -7.62 13.87 -4.61
CA GLU A 38 -6.79 12.84 -3.97
C GLU A 38 -5.37 12.80 -4.57
N TRP A 39 -5.25 12.95 -5.88
CA TRP A 39 -3.95 13.06 -6.54
C TRP A 39 -3.20 14.32 -6.10
N GLU A 40 -3.83 15.50 -6.16
CA GLU A 40 -3.17 16.77 -5.77
C GLU A 40 -2.70 16.75 -4.31
N GLU A 41 -3.54 16.26 -3.40
CA GLU A 41 -3.19 16.17 -1.97
C GLU A 41 -1.96 15.28 -1.76
N GLU A 42 -1.91 14.12 -2.41
CA GLU A 42 -0.76 13.22 -2.31
C GLU A 42 0.48 13.81 -3.00
N ALA A 43 0.34 14.48 -4.15
CA ALA A 43 1.44 15.16 -4.81
C ALA A 43 2.08 16.21 -3.87
N PHE A 44 1.27 17.08 -3.26
CA PHE A 44 1.77 18.06 -2.29
C PHE A 44 2.39 17.43 -1.05
N ARG A 45 1.83 16.33 -0.54
CA ARG A 45 2.38 15.60 0.61
C ARG A 45 3.82 15.14 0.36
N TYR A 46 4.12 14.72 -0.86
CA TYR A 46 5.46 14.28 -1.25
C TYR A 46 6.31 15.38 -1.89
N GLY A 47 5.82 16.64 -1.90
CA GLY A 47 6.53 17.78 -2.48
C GLY A 47 6.67 17.71 -4.00
N LEU A 48 5.76 17.03 -4.67
CA LEU A 48 5.71 16.90 -6.12
C LEU A 48 4.84 18.01 -6.73
N ASP A 49 5.15 18.36 -7.96
CA ASP A 49 4.27 19.18 -8.80
C ASP A 49 3.06 18.34 -9.24
N PRO A 50 1.81 18.74 -8.94
CA PRO A 50 0.62 18.01 -9.40
C PRO A 50 0.49 17.91 -10.93
N ASP A 51 1.10 18.85 -11.67
CA ASP A 51 1.09 18.89 -13.13
C ASP A 51 2.23 18.07 -13.77
N ILE A 52 3.02 17.36 -12.97
CA ILE A 52 4.11 16.49 -13.44
C ILE A 52 3.58 15.45 -14.44
N SER A 53 4.36 15.15 -15.48
CA SER A 53 3.97 14.07 -16.39
C SER A 53 4.11 12.69 -15.73
N HIS A 54 3.32 11.72 -16.19
CA HIS A 54 3.44 10.33 -15.73
C HIS A 54 4.88 9.79 -15.84
N GLY A 55 5.58 10.11 -16.94
CA GLY A 55 6.96 9.65 -17.17
C GLY A 55 7.97 10.26 -16.21
N GLU A 56 7.84 11.55 -15.92
CA GLU A 56 8.67 12.25 -14.92
C GLU A 56 8.38 11.74 -13.51
N LEU A 57 7.11 11.50 -13.16
CA LEU A 57 6.73 10.89 -11.89
C LEU A 57 7.38 9.51 -11.71
N ALA A 58 7.32 8.66 -12.74
CA ALA A 58 7.96 7.36 -12.72
C ALA A 58 9.49 7.47 -12.52
N THR A 59 10.12 8.44 -13.19
CA THR A 59 11.56 8.69 -13.06
C THR A 59 11.92 9.15 -11.64
N LEU A 60 11.18 10.12 -11.08
CA LEU A 60 11.40 10.59 -9.71
C LEU A 60 11.23 9.48 -8.66
N ILE A 61 10.27 8.58 -8.86
CA ILE A 61 10.07 7.43 -7.97
C ILE A 61 11.31 6.53 -7.97
N GLU A 62 11.83 6.20 -9.15
CA GLU A 62 13.03 5.37 -9.28
C GLU A 62 14.28 6.09 -8.75
N ASP A 63 14.43 7.39 -9.01
CA ASP A 63 15.54 8.21 -8.49
C ASP A 63 15.48 8.38 -6.96
N SER A 64 14.28 8.29 -6.38
CA SER A 64 14.07 8.35 -4.92
C SER A 64 14.42 7.05 -4.19
N THR A 65 14.90 6.03 -4.92
CA THR A 65 15.22 4.72 -4.38
C THR A 65 16.48 4.77 -3.53
N VAL A 66 16.37 4.28 -2.29
CA VAL A 66 17.49 4.17 -1.36
C VAL A 66 17.48 2.80 -0.70
N GLU A 67 18.67 2.26 -0.45
CA GLU A 67 18.82 1.09 0.43
C GLU A 67 18.96 1.57 1.87
N ILE A 68 18.03 1.14 2.73
CA ILE A 68 18.05 1.47 4.15
C ILE A 68 17.98 0.20 5.00
N PRO A 69 18.56 0.20 6.22
CA PRO A 69 18.39 -0.89 7.15
C PRO A 69 16.90 -1.16 7.42
N LYS A 70 16.53 -2.44 7.47
CA LYS A 70 15.15 -2.89 7.71
C LYS A 70 14.49 -2.22 8.93
N GLU A 71 15.22 -2.07 10.03
CA GLU A 71 14.67 -1.44 11.23
C GLU A 71 14.42 0.05 11.04
N GLN A 72 15.27 0.73 10.25
CA GLN A 72 15.04 2.12 9.86
C GLN A 72 13.81 2.23 8.94
N HIS A 73 13.68 1.34 7.96
CA HIS A 73 12.52 1.29 7.07
C HIS A 73 11.21 1.12 7.84
N LYS A 74 11.19 0.18 8.78
CA LYS A 74 10.06 -0.05 9.67
C LYS A 74 9.75 1.16 10.55
N ALA A 75 10.77 1.81 11.11
CA ALA A 75 10.59 2.99 11.95
C ALA A 75 9.98 4.16 11.16
N SER A 76 10.46 4.41 9.94
CA SER A 76 9.95 5.47 9.06
C SER A 76 8.44 5.33 8.82
N HIS A 77 7.99 4.14 8.41
CA HIS A 77 6.55 3.90 8.17
C HIS A 77 5.69 3.86 9.45
N SER A 78 6.29 3.55 10.60
CA SER A 78 5.57 3.61 11.88
C SER A 78 5.39 5.05 12.34
N ALA A 79 6.40 5.91 12.16
CA ALA A 79 6.38 7.31 12.55
C ALA A 79 5.48 8.16 11.66
N ALA A 80 5.49 7.91 10.34
CA ALA A 80 4.64 8.61 9.38
C ALA A 80 3.16 8.19 9.46
N GLY A 81 2.84 7.09 10.16
CA GLY A 81 1.47 6.59 10.26
C GLY A 81 0.97 5.88 9.00
N ASP A 82 1.85 5.67 8.01
CA ASP A 82 1.55 5.06 6.70
C ASP A 82 0.83 3.71 6.85
N PHE A 83 1.20 2.91 7.84
CA PHE A 83 0.54 1.63 8.09
C PHE A 83 -0.95 1.77 8.45
N ALA A 84 -1.33 2.82 9.17
CA ALA A 84 -2.71 3.09 9.50
C ALA A 84 -3.48 3.62 8.27
N GLN A 85 -2.84 4.42 7.43
CA GLN A 85 -3.45 4.98 6.22
C GLN A 85 -3.60 3.94 5.11
N TRP A 86 -2.56 3.15 4.82
CA TRP A 86 -2.65 2.01 3.89
C TRP A 86 -3.65 0.94 4.38
N GLY A 87 -3.75 0.78 5.71
CA GLY A 87 -4.80 -0.01 6.33
C GLY A 87 -6.21 0.49 6.01
N ARG A 88 -6.41 1.80 5.81
CA ARG A 88 -7.70 2.38 5.39
C ARG A 88 -7.93 2.26 3.87
N LEU A 89 -6.90 2.48 3.06
CA LEU A 89 -7.00 2.50 1.59
C LEU A 89 -7.23 1.12 0.96
N GLY A 90 -6.73 0.04 1.57
CA GLY A 90 -6.97 -1.33 1.08
C GLY A 90 -7.23 -2.37 2.16
N GLY A 91 -6.84 -2.08 3.40
CA GLY A 91 -7.03 -3.00 4.51
C GLY A 91 -8.48 -3.13 4.96
N LEU A 92 -9.28 -2.06 4.89
CA LEU A 92 -10.71 -2.10 5.21
C LEU A 92 -11.51 -2.95 4.22
N GLU A 93 -11.24 -2.82 2.92
CA GLU A 93 -11.91 -3.66 1.92
C GLU A 93 -11.47 -5.13 2.03
N THR A 94 -10.19 -5.37 2.34
CA THR A 94 -9.69 -6.73 2.64
C THR A 94 -10.34 -7.30 3.90
N LEU A 95 -10.48 -6.49 4.95
CA LEU A 95 -11.14 -6.84 6.19
C LEU A 95 -12.63 -7.14 5.97
N ARG A 96 -13.32 -6.33 5.16
CA ARG A 96 -14.72 -6.54 4.78
C ARG A 96 -14.92 -7.85 4.03
N ARG A 97 -14.04 -8.15 3.06
CA ARG A 97 -14.17 -9.34 2.20
C ARG A 97 -13.83 -10.65 2.91
N TYR A 98 -12.85 -10.66 3.82
CA TYR A 98 -12.29 -11.89 4.36
C TYR A 98 -12.36 -12.01 5.90
N GLY A 99 -12.82 -10.95 6.58
CA GLY A 99 -12.99 -10.90 8.02
C GLY A 99 -11.70 -10.65 8.81
N GLN A 100 -11.87 -10.36 10.10
CA GLN A 100 -10.76 -10.10 11.04
C GLN A 100 -9.69 -11.20 11.09
N PRO A 101 -10.03 -12.51 11.04
CA PRO A 101 -9.00 -13.55 11.13
C PRO A 101 -8.07 -13.58 9.91
N TRP A 102 -8.59 -13.34 8.70
CA TRP A 102 -7.77 -13.17 7.49
C TRP A 102 -6.81 -11.98 7.63
N PHE A 103 -7.36 -10.86 8.08
CA PHE A 103 -6.60 -9.61 8.21
C PHE A 103 -5.45 -9.75 9.21
N ALA A 104 -5.68 -10.44 10.33
CA ALA A 104 -4.65 -10.75 11.31
C ALA A 104 -3.58 -11.71 10.74
N LEU A 105 -3.96 -12.71 9.95
CA LEU A 105 -3.02 -13.63 9.28
C LEU A 105 -2.14 -12.92 8.25
N LEU A 106 -2.69 -11.98 7.46
CA LEU A 106 -1.91 -11.15 6.55
C LEU A 106 -0.85 -10.33 7.30
N GLY A 107 -1.23 -9.71 8.42
CA GLY A 107 -0.30 -9.00 9.29
C GLY A 107 0.83 -9.91 9.80
N LYS A 108 0.48 -11.09 10.33
CA LYS A 108 1.47 -12.08 10.79
C LYS A 108 2.40 -12.55 9.67
N ARG A 109 1.89 -12.74 8.45
CA ARG A 109 2.70 -13.14 7.28
C ARG A 109 3.68 -12.05 6.87
N ARG A 110 3.23 -10.79 6.85
CA ARG A 110 4.09 -9.63 6.54
C ARG A 110 5.31 -9.56 7.47
N TRP A 111 5.13 -9.94 8.73
CA TRP A 111 6.21 -9.99 9.73
C TRP A 111 6.92 -11.36 9.82
N GLY A 112 6.71 -12.25 8.86
CA GLY A 112 7.38 -13.56 8.80
C GLY A 112 7.00 -14.54 9.92
N ARG A 113 5.91 -14.28 10.65
CA ARG A 113 5.46 -15.13 11.77
C ARG A 113 4.65 -16.34 11.30
N VAL A 114 4.12 -16.29 10.07
CA VAL A 114 3.39 -17.39 9.43
C VAL A 114 3.75 -17.48 7.95
N GLY A 115 3.73 -18.69 7.39
CA GLY A 115 3.94 -18.94 5.96
C GLY A 115 2.66 -18.80 5.13
N THR A 116 2.78 -19.01 3.81
CA THR A 116 1.65 -19.01 2.87
C THR A 116 0.57 -20.03 3.22
N GLY A 117 0.97 -21.22 3.68
CA GLY A 117 0.04 -22.30 4.01
C GLY A 117 -1.01 -21.93 5.07
N ALA A 118 -0.70 -21.00 5.98
CA ALA A 118 -1.67 -20.50 6.96
C ALA A 118 -2.80 -19.68 6.32
N LEU A 119 -2.51 -18.95 5.24
CA LEU A 119 -3.52 -18.23 4.47
C LEU A 119 -4.33 -19.18 3.60
N ASP A 120 -3.68 -20.15 2.97
CA ASP A 120 -4.34 -21.12 2.09
C ASP A 120 -5.33 -21.99 2.88
N HIS A 121 -4.93 -22.45 4.07
CA HIS A 121 -5.78 -23.19 4.98
C HIS A 121 -7.04 -22.40 5.36
N TYR A 122 -6.87 -21.16 5.84
CA TYR A 122 -8.01 -20.34 6.24
C TYR A 122 -8.90 -19.94 5.05
N ARG A 123 -8.34 -19.83 3.83
CA ARG A 123 -9.13 -19.63 2.60
C ARG A 123 -10.01 -20.85 2.30
N ALA A 124 -9.50 -22.05 2.50
CA ALA A 124 -10.25 -23.29 2.34
C ALA A 124 -11.39 -23.39 3.37
N GLU A 125 -11.11 -23.04 4.63
CA GLU A 125 -12.15 -22.99 5.69
C GLU A 125 -13.26 -21.98 5.38
N LEU A 126 -12.92 -20.79 4.90
CA LEU A 126 -13.91 -19.79 4.49
C LEU A 126 -14.82 -20.33 3.39
N ARG A 127 -14.25 -20.93 2.33
CA ARG A 127 -15.02 -21.52 1.23
C ARG A 127 -15.94 -22.65 1.70
N ALA A 128 -15.44 -23.52 2.58
CA ALA A 128 -16.23 -24.61 3.14
C ALA A 128 -17.44 -24.08 3.95
N LYS A 129 -17.25 -22.99 4.71
CA LYS A 129 -18.33 -22.35 5.47
C LYS A 129 -19.34 -21.63 4.58
N THR A 130 -18.89 -20.96 3.51
CA THR A 130 -19.78 -20.27 2.57
C THR A 130 -20.64 -21.24 1.75
N TRP A 131 -20.17 -22.47 1.49
CA TRP A 131 -20.93 -23.51 0.78
C TRP A 131 -21.89 -24.28 1.70
N ALA A 132 -21.72 -24.18 3.02
CA ALA A 132 -22.56 -24.86 4.01
C ALA A 132 -23.71 -24.01 4.54
N ALA A 133 -23.83 -22.75 4.10
CA ALA A 133 -24.85 -21.77 4.47
C ALA A 133 -25.77 -21.47 3.29
#